data_AF-A0A484WDL7-F1
#
_entry.id   AF-A0A484WDL7-F1
#
_cell.length_a   1.000
_cell.length_b   1.000
_cell.length_c   1.000
_cell.angle_alpha   90.00
_cell.angle_beta   90.00
_cell.angle_gamma   90.00
#
_symmetry.space_group_name_H-M   'P 1'
#
loop_
_entity.id
_entity.type
_entity.pdbx_description
1 polymer ?
#
loop_
_entity_poly.entity_id
_entity_poly.type
_entity_poly.pdbx_seq_one_letter_code
_entity_poly.pdbx_strand_id
1 'polypeptide(L)'
;MTTILKHLPVGQRIGIAFSGGLDTSAALLWMRQKGAVPYAYTANLGQPDEEDYDAIPRRAMEYGAENARLIDCRKQLVAEGIAAIQCGAFHNTTGGLTYFNTTPLGRAVTGTMLVAAMKEDGVNIWGDGSTYKGNDIERFYRYGLLDQRRAADSISRGWILILSMNWAAVMKCQNS
;
A
#
# COMPACT_ATOMS: atom_id res chain seq x y z
N MET A 1 -5.91 -21.28 6.32
CA MET A 1 -4.86 -20.78 5.42
C MET A 1 -4.35 -19.47 5.98
N THR A 2 -3.03 -19.31 6.08
CA THR A 2 -2.38 -18.15 6.70
C THR A 2 -2.32 -16.99 5.71
N THR A 3 -2.93 -15.85 6.07
CA THR A 3 -2.96 -14.63 5.24
C THR A 3 -1.62 -13.89 5.18
N ILE A 4 -0.71 -14.17 6.13
CA ILE A 4 0.58 -13.48 6.27
C ILE A 4 1.73 -14.42 5.89
N LEU A 5 2.53 -13.98 4.92
CA LEU A 5 3.76 -14.66 4.51
C LEU A 5 4.95 -14.19 5.36
N LYS A 6 5.80 -15.13 5.77
CA LYS A 6 7.01 -14.86 6.58
C LYS A 6 8.30 -14.79 5.77
N HIS A 7 8.26 -15.26 4.52
CA HIS A 7 9.41 -15.35 3.63
C HIS A 7 9.07 -14.74 2.28
N LEU A 8 10.07 -14.18 1.60
CA LEU A 8 9.90 -13.61 0.27
C LEU A 8 9.52 -14.74 -0.73
N PRO A 9 8.39 -14.62 -1.43
CA PRO A 9 7.97 -15.61 -2.42
C PRO A 9 8.72 -15.40 -3.75
N VAL A 10 9.85 -16.08 -3.90
CA VAL A 10 10.68 -16.06 -5.11
C VAL A 10 9.88 -16.50 -6.34
N GLY A 11 10.04 -15.79 -7.46
CA GLY A 11 9.34 -16.02 -8.72
C GLY A 11 7.88 -15.57 -8.76
N GLN A 12 7.33 -15.06 -7.64
CA GLN A 12 5.95 -14.60 -7.58
C GLN A 12 5.85 -13.08 -7.74
N ARG A 13 4.68 -12.64 -8.22
CA ARG A 13 4.34 -11.22 -8.35
C ARG A 13 4.00 -10.64 -6.99
N ILE A 14 4.69 -9.57 -6.61
CA ILE A 14 4.47 -8.88 -5.34
C ILE A 14 4.19 -7.41 -5.61
N GLY A 15 3.01 -6.93 -5.22
CA GLY A 15 2.64 -5.53 -5.25
C GLY A 15 3.28 -4.80 -4.08
N ILE A 16 3.80 -3.61 -4.32
CA ILE A 16 4.30 -2.70 -3.28
C ILE A 16 3.58 -1.36 -3.41
N ALA A 17 3.09 -0.85 -2.28
CA ALA A 17 2.64 0.54 -2.20
C ALA A 17 3.90 1.43 -2.20
N PHE A 18 4.19 2.03 -3.35
CA PHE A 18 5.47 2.66 -3.61
C PHE A 18 5.35 4.18 -3.51
N SER A 19 5.94 4.78 -2.48
CA SER A 19 5.98 6.24 -2.30
C SER A 19 7.20 6.90 -2.92
N GLY A 20 8.21 6.13 -3.34
CA GLY A 20 9.49 6.68 -3.81
C GLY A 20 10.41 7.17 -2.69
N GLY A 21 10.06 6.92 -1.42
CA GLY A 21 10.95 7.14 -0.29
C GLY A 21 12.06 6.09 -0.22
N LEU A 22 13.04 6.31 0.67
CA LEU A 22 14.18 5.39 0.87
C LEU A 22 13.72 3.96 1.14
N ASP A 23 12.77 3.79 2.07
CA ASP A 23 12.27 2.47 2.48
C ASP A 23 11.70 1.71 1.27
N THR A 24 10.69 2.25 0.60
CA THR A 24 10.04 1.56 -0.54
C THR A 24 10.99 1.30 -1.71
N SER A 25 11.95 2.20 -1.94
CA SER A 25 12.98 2.04 -2.99
C SER A 25 13.93 0.89 -2.66
N ALA A 26 14.40 0.81 -1.42
CA ALA A 26 15.28 -0.26 -0.97
C ALA A 26 14.58 -1.64 -1.00
N ALA A 27 13.30 -1.75 -0.62
CA ALA A 27 12.58 -3.02 -0.77
C ALA A 27 12.46 -3.45 -2.20
N LEU A 28 12.03 -2.54 -3.07
CA LEU A 28 11.72 -2.89 -4.44
C LEU A 28 12.97 -3.48 -5.11
N LEU A 29 14.10 -2.81 -4.93
CA LEU A 29 15.40 -3.30 -5.37
C LEU A 29 15.76 -4.64 -4.72
N TRP A 30 15.62 -4.77 -3.40
CA TRP A 30 15.92 -6.00 -2.67
C TRP A 30 15.04 -7.18 -3.12
N MET A 31 13.73 -6.97 -3.32
CA MET A 31 12.80 -7.99 -3.82
C MET A 31 13.26 -8.50 -5.19
N ARG A 32 13.60 -7.57 -6.10
CA ARG A 32 14.10 -7.92 -7.43
C ARG A 32 15.39 -8.72 -7.35
N GLN A 33 16.37 -8.26 -6.56
CA GLN A 33 17.66 -8.94 -6.38
C GLN A 33 17.51 -10.34 -5.76
N LYS A 34 16.52 -10.55 -4.89
CA LYS A 34 16.23 -11.84 -4.27
C LYS A 34 15.31 -12.73 -5.12
N GLY A 35 14.99 -12.32 -6.34
CA GLY A 35 14.29 -13.15 -7.33
C GLY A 35 12.77 -13.11 -7.25
N ALA A 36 12.17 -12.17 -6.51
CA ALA A 36 10.74 -11.88 -6.64
C ALA A 36 10.47 -10.97 -7.85
N VAL A 37 9.20 -10.82 -8.21
CA VAL A 37 8.75 -9.99 -9.34
C VAL A 37 7.94 -8.80 -8.80
N PRO A 38 8.59 -7.67 -8.43
CA PRO A 38 7.91 -6.55 -7.79
C PRO A 38 7.09 -5.71 -8.79
N TYR A 39 5.88 -5.32 -8.39
CA TYR A 39 5.00 -4.39 -9.10
C TYR A 39 4.77 -3.17 -8.21
N ALA A 40 5.08 -1.97 -8.70
CA ALA A 40 4.95 -0.74 -7.93
C ALA A 40 3.62 -0.04 -8.19
N TYR A 41 2.95 0.37 -7.12
CA TYR A 41 1.72 1.15 -7.19
C TYR A 41 1.85 2.39 -6.33
N THR A 42 1.84 3.55 -6.97
CA THR A 42 1.93 4.85 -6.31
C THR A 42 0.54 5.47 -6.24
N ALA A 43 0.11 5.87 -5.04
CA ALA A 43 -1.16 6.60 -4.88
C ALA A 43 -0.92 8.10 -5.04
N ASN A 44 -1.55 8.72 -6.05
CA ASN A 44 -1.67 10.18 -6.09
C ASN A 44 -2.75 10.61 -5.11
N LEU A 45 -2.33 11.17 -3.98
CA LEU A 45 -3.20 11.69 -2.93
C LEU A 45 -3.29 13.22 -2.94
N GLY A 46 -2.61 13.89 -3.87
CA GLY A 46 -2.47 15.35 -3.86
C GLY A 46 -1.73 15.85 -2.63
N GLN A 47 -0.64 15.17 -2.26
CA GLN A 47 0.22 15.57 -1.15
C GLN A 47 0.81 16.95 -1.45
N PRO A 48 0.81 17.88 -0.49
CA PRO A 48 1.24 19.26 -0.71
C PRO A 48 2.75 19.37 -0.91
N ASP A 49 3.51 18.36 -0.51
CA ASP A 49 4.97 18.24 -0.58
C ASP A 49 5.46 17.39 -1.76
N GLU A 50 4.56 16.94 -2.64
CA GLU A 50 4.91 16.16 -3.84
C GLU A 50 4.63 16.96 -5.11
N GLU A 51 5.68 17.25 -5.87
CA GLU A 51 5.63 18.11 -7.06
C GLU A 51 5.54 17.31 -8.37
N ASP A 52 6.14 16.12 -8.44
CA ASP A 52 6.19 15.28 -9.65
C ASP A 52 5.86 13.82 -9.34
N TYR A 53 4.56 13.53 -9.33
CA TYR A 53 4.05 12.17 -9.18
C TYR A 53 4.48 11.24 -10.32
N ASP A 54 4.72 11.76 -11.53
CA ASP A 54 5.10 10.93 -12.68
C ASP A 54 6.57 10.47 -12.57
N ALA A 55 7.40 11.17 -11.78
CA ALA A 55 8.76 10.71 -11.46
C ALA A 55 8.78 9.45 -10.59
N ILE A 56 7.75 9.22 -9.77
CA ILE A 56 7.76 8.12 -8.81
C ILE A 56 7.68 6.75 -9.53
N PRO A 57 6.74 6.49 -10.47
CA PRO A 57 6.76 5.26 -11.26
C PRO A 57 8.03 5.09 -12.09
N ARG A 58 8.59 6.16 -12.65
CA ARG A 58 9.86 6.10 -13.40
C ARG A 58 11.00 5.56 -12.53
N ARG A 59 11.17 6.12 -11.32
CA ARG A 59 12.14 5.63 -10.34
C ARG A 59 11.88 4.17 -9.94
N ALA A 60 10.62 3.76 -9.79
CA ALA A 60 10.31 2.37 -9.49
C ALA A 60 10.81 1.41 -10.59
N MET A 61 10.67 1.77 -11.86
CA MET A 61 11.19 0.99 -12.99
C MET A 61 12.71 0.90 -12.96
N GLU A 62 13.41 2.00 -12.63
CA GLU A 62 14.88 2.03 -12.49
C GLU A 62 15.38 1.07 -11.39
N TYR A 63 14.61 0.90 -10.32
CA TYR A 63 14.92 -0.06 -9.24
C TYR A 63 14.51 -1.52 -9.56
N GLY A 64 13.97 -1.78 -10.74
CA GLY A 64 13.69 -3.13 -11.23
C GLY A 64 12.26 -3.62 -11.00
N ALA A 65 11.29 -2.70 -10.94
CA ALA A 65 9.88 -3.06 -11.00
C ALA A 65 9.56 -3.72 -12.35
N GLU A 66 8.72 -4.76 -12.31
CA GLU A 66 8.16 -5.39 -13.50
C GLU A 66 7.13 -4.47 -14.17
N ASN A 67 6.37 -3.75 -13.35
CA ASN A 67 5.46 -2.69 -13.78
C ASN A 67 5.35 -1.63 -12.68
N ALA A 68 5.09 -0.38 -13.05
CA ALA A 68 4.89 0.72 -12.13
C ALA A 68 3.70 1.58 -12.56
N ARG A 69 2.70 1.75 -11.69
CA ARG A 69 1.46 2.48 -11.98
C ARG A 69 1.25 3.63 -11.00
N LEU A 70 0.81 4.77 -11.53
CA LEU A 70 0.26 5.87 -10.74
C LEU A 70 -1.26 5.74 -10.68
N ILE A 71 -1.81 5.68 -9.47
CA ILE A 71 -3.24 5.51 -9.21
C ILE A 71 -3.79 6.83 -8.67
N ASP A 72 -4.68 7.47 -9.41
CA ASP A 72 -5.31 8.74 -8.97
C ASP A 72 -6.36 8.49 -7.90
N CYS A 73 -6.00 8.75 -6.64
CA CYS A 73 -6.85 8.56 -5.47
C CYS A 73 -7.53 9.86 -5.02
N ARG A 74 -7.24 11.00 -5.64
CA ARG A 74 -7.67 12.34 -5.14
C ARG A 74 -9.18 12.46 -5.06
N LYS A 75 -9.90 12.01 -6.10
CA LYS A 75 -11.38 12.06 -6.14
C LYS A 75 -11.99 11.26 -4.99
N GLN A 76 -11.52 10.04 -4.77
CA GLN A 76 -12.02 9.20 -3.69
C GLN A 76 -11.65 9.79 -2.32
N LEU A 77 -10.43 10.29 -2.16
CA LEU A 77 -9.97 10.93 -0.92
C LEU A 77 -10.86 12.13 -0.54
N VAL A 78 -11.19 12.98 -1.50
CA VAL A 78 -12.10 14.11 -1.29
C VAL A 78 -13.50 13.63 -0.94
N ALA A 79 -14.03 12.62 -1.64
CA ALA A 79 -15.36 12.08 -1.37
C ALA A 79 -15.47 11.51 0.06
N GLU A 80 -14.51 10.69 0.48
CA GLU A 80 -14.47 10.14 1.84
C GLU A 80 -14.25 11.24 2.89
N GLY A 81 -13.46 12.26 2.58
CA GLY A 81 -13.26 13.43 3.44
C GLY A 81 -14.56 14.22 3.65
N ILE A 82 -15.31 14.50 2.58
CA ILE A 82 -16.61 15.18 2.66
C ILE A 82 -17.59 14.35 3.48
N ALA A 83 -17.67 13.03 3.24
CA ALA A 83 -18.54 12.14 4.00
C ALA A 83 -18.20 12.16 5.51
N ALA A 84 -16.91 12.11 5.85
CA ALA A 84 -16.45 12.20 7.24
C ALA A 84 -16.83 13.52 7.91
N ILE A 85 -16.78 14.65 7.17
CA ILE A 85 -17.22 15.96 7.64
C ILE A 85 -18.74 15.95 7.88
N GLN A 86 -19.52 15.45 6.92
CA GLN A 86 -20.97 15.42 6.98
C GLN A 86 -21.50 14.62 8.19
N CYS A 87 -20.84 13.51 8.53
CA CYS A 87 -21.25 12.67 9.67
C CYS A 87 -20.50 12.99 10.97
N GLY A 88 -19.58 13.95 10.97
CA GLY A 88 -18.80 14.32 12.15
C GLY A 88 -17.92 13.18 12.68
N ALA A 89 -17.31 12.38 11.79
CA ALA A 89 -16.52 11.20 12.16
C ALA A 89 -15.13 11.55 12.73
N PHE A 90 -15.08 12.41 13.74
CA PHE A 90 -13.86 12.91 14.39
C PHE A 90 -13.96 12.69 15.90
N HIS A 91 -13.15 11.77 16.43
CA HIS A 91 -13.22 11.37 17.84
C HIS A 91 -12.06 11.92 18.69
N ASN A 92 -11.01 12.44 18.05
CA ASN A 92 -9.82 12.93 18.74
C ASN A 92 -9.87 14.46 18.83
N THR A 93 -10.09 14.96 20.04
CA THR A 93 -10.22 16.40 20.32
C THR A 93 -9.53 16.76 21.62
N THR A 94 -8.77 17.87 21.62
CA THR A 94 -8.11 18.40 22.82
C THR A 94 -8.26 19.92 22.85
N GLY A 95 -8.78 20.47 23.96
CA GLY A 95 -8.97 21.92 24.10
C GLY A 95 -9.88 22.55 23.04
N GLY A 96 -10.87 21.80 22.53
CA GLY A 96 -11.75 22.24 21.44
C GLY A 96 -11.15 22.12 20.04
N LEU A 97 -9.86 21.76 19.91
CA LEU A 97 -9.22 21.52 18.62
C LEU A 97 -9.44 20.07 18.21
N THR A 98 -9.81 19.86 16.94
CA THR A 98 -10.18 18.54 16.40
C THR A 98 -9.12 18.03 15.42
N TYR A 99 -8.73 16.76 15.55
CA TYR A 99 -8.00 16.05 14.51
C TYR A 99 -8.99 15.37 13.55
N PHE A 100 -8.94 15.76 12.29
CA PHE A 100 -9.93 15.36 11.26
C PHE A 100 -9.72 13.95 10.67
N ASN A 101 -9.04 13.04 11.37
CA ASN A 101 -8.83 11.66 10.92
C ASN A 101 -8.27 11.53 9.49
N THR A 102 -7.44 12.48 9.05
CA THR A 102 -6.91 12.55 7.69
C THR A 102 -6.08 11.31 7.33
N THR A 103 -5.27 10.78 8.27
CA THR A 103 -4.49 9.56 8.06
C THR A 103 -5.39 8.33 7.91
N PRO A 104 -6.32 8.00 8.84
CA PRO A 104 -7.28 6.93 8.64
C PRO A 104 -8.00 6.96 7.28
N LEU A 105 -8.49 8.13 6.86
CA LEU A 105 -9.18 8.30 5.58
C LEU A 105 -8.27 7.99 4.40
N GLY A 106 -7.05 8.54 4.40
CA GLY A 106 -6.05 8.23 3.38
C GLY A 106 -5.75 6.74 3.28
N ARG A 107 -5.68 6.03 4.41
CA ARG A 107 -5.42 4.57 4.44
C ARG A 107 -6.60 3.74 3.93
N ALA A 108 -7.83 4.16 4.21
CA ALA A 108 -9.01 3.51 3.67
C ALA A 108 -9.03 3.58 2.14
N VAL A 109 -8.71 4.76 1.60
CA VAL A 109 -8.65 5.00 0.15
C VAL A 109 -7.50 4.24 -0.49
N THR A 110 -6.26 4.39 -0.01
CA THR A 110 -5.12 3.69 -0.62
C THR A 110 -5.20 2.19 -0.44
N GLY A 111 -5.60 1.71 0.73
CA GLY A 111 -5.70 0.28 1.02
C GLY A 111 -6.71 -0.45 0.14
N THR A 112 -7.76 0.23 -0.32
CA THR A 112 -8.75 -0.37 -1.24
C THR A 112 -8.36 -0.17 -2.69
N MET A 113 -7.98 1.04 -3.09
CA MET A 113 -7.69 1.36 -4.50
C MET A 113 -6.40 0.71 -5.01
N LEU A 114 -5.34 0.65 -4.20
CA LEU A 114 -4.09 -0.01 -4.62
C LEU A 114 -4.26 -1.52 -4.71
N VAL A 115 -5.06 -2.10 -3.81
CA VAL A 115 -5.41 -3.53 -3.83
C VAL A 115 -6.24 -3.88 -5.07
N ALA A 116 -7.22 -3.04 -5.43
CA ALA A 116 -7.98 -3.21 -6.66
C ALA A 116 -7.05 -3.13 -7.89
N ALA A 117 -6.13 -2.16 -7.94
CA ALA A 117 -5.15 -2.05 -9.02
C ALA A 117 -4.21 -3.28 -9.10
N MET A 118 -3.73 -3.79 -7.96
CA MET A 118 -2.94 -5.02 -7.89
C MET A 118 -3.71 -6.20 -8.49
N LYS A 119 -5.00 -6.31 -8.18
CA LYS A 119 -5.85 -7.39 -8.67
C LYS A 119 -6.04 -7.33 -10.19
N GLU A 120 -6.23 -6.14 -10.76
CA GLU A 120 -6.32 -5.94 -12.23
C GLU A 120 -5.08 -6.49 -12.95
N ASP A 121 -3.90 -6.35 -12.33
CA ASP A 121 -2.61 -6.82 -12.88
C ASP A 121 -2.31 -8.30 -12.53
N GLY A 122 -3.24 -9.00 -11.88
CA GLY A 122 -3.07 -10.38 -11.43
C GLY A 122 -2.06 -10.52 -10.29
N VAL A 123 -1.82 -9.46 -9.52
CA VAL A 123 -0.92 -9.43 -8.37
C VAL A 123 -1.69 -9.74 -7.10
N ASN A 124 -1.39 -10.88 -6.49
CA ASN A 124 -2.12 -11.44 -5.34
C ASN A 124 -1.32 -11.40 -4.03
N ILE A 125 -0.13 -10.78 -4.03
CA ILE A 125 0.69 -10.65 -2.84
C ILE A 125 0.99 -9.18 -2.66
N TRP A 126 0.70 -8.63 -1.48
CA TRP A 126 1.06 -7.28 -1.12
C TRP A 126 2.25 -7.30 -0.16
N GLY A 127 3.39 -6.78 -0.59
CA GLY A 127 4.52 -6.43 0.28
C GLY A 127 4.19 -5.17 1.07
N ASP A 128 3.57 -5.34 2.24
CA ASP A 128 3.27 -4.25 3.15
C ASP A 128 4.44 -4.02 4.11
N GLY A 129 4.94 -2.79 4.07
CA GLY A 129 6.02 -2.30 4.91
C GLY A 129 5.57 -1.58 6.17
N SER A 130 4.27 -1.54 6.47
CA SER A 130 3.80 -0.91 7.70
C SER A 130 4.53 -1.47 8.93
N THR A 131 4.95 -0.57 9.82
CA THR A 131 5.68 -0.97 11.02
C THR A 131 4.78 -1.79 11.94
N TYR A 132 5.32 -2.89 12.50
CA TYR A 132 4.57 -3.81 13.36
C TYR A 132 3.86 -3.15 14.56
N LYS A 133 4.39 -2.02 15.06
CA LYS A 133 3.84 -1.30 16.21
C LYS A 133 2.84 -0.18 15.83
N GLY A 134 2.66 0.09 14.55
CA GLY A 134 1.83 1.20 14.06
C GLY A 134 0.40 0.77 13.77
N ASN A 135 -0.52 1.74 13.71
CA ASN A 135 -1.92 1.48 13.36
C ASN A 135 -2.12 1.04 11.90
N ASP A 136 -1.17 1.40 11.02
CA ASP A 136 -1.32 1.21 9.58
C ASP A 136 -1.24 -0.26 9.16
N ILE A 137 -0.55 -1.12 9.92
CA ILE A 137 -0.52 -2.57 9.66
C ILE A 137 -1.91 -3.20 9.78
N GLU A 138 -2.68 -2.81 10.80
CA GLU A 138 -4.04 -3.31 10.97
C GLU A 138 -4.99 -2.72 9.93
N ARG A 139 -4.80 -1.43 9.58
CA ARG A 139 -5.61 -0.75 8.56
C ARG A 139 -5.46 -1.43 7.21
N PHE A 140 -4.23 -1.55 6.71
CA PHE A 140 -3.96 -2.16 5.42
C PHE A 140 -4.33 -3.64 5.39
N TYR A 141 -4.09 -4.37 6.50
CA TYR A 141 -4.59 -5.73 6.64
C TYR A 141 -6.12 -5.81 6.47
N ARG A 142 -6.89 -4.95 7.15
CA ARG A 142 -8.35 -4.95 7.05
C ARG A 142 -8.85 -4.49 5.68
N TYR A 143 -8.29 -3.41 5.12
CA TYR A 143 -8.74 -2.88 3.83
C TYR A 143 -8.41 -3.83 2.67
N GLY A 144 -7.23 -4.48 2.71
CA GLY A 144 -6.89 -5.54 1.78
C GLY A 144 -7.78 -6.77 1.86
N LEU A 145 -8.48 -6.97 2.98
CA LEU A 145 -9.52 -8.01 3.13
C LEU A 145 -10.92 -7.54 2.69
N LEU A 146 -11.24 -6.25 2.76
CA LEU A 146 -12.56 -5.73 2.40
C LEU A 146 -12.83 -5.82 0.90
N ASP A 147 -11.84 -5.51 0.07
CA ASP A 147 -11.99 -5.64 -1.38
C ASP A 147 -12.21 -7.10 -1.83
N GLN A 148 -11.77 -8.06 -1.00
CA GLN A 148 -12.02 -9.49 -1.22
C GLN A 148 -13.50 -9.87 -1.09
N ARG A 149 -14.31 -9.11 -0.31
CA ARG A 149 -15.73 -9.41 -0.10
C ARG A 149 -16.64 -8.84 -1.18
N ARG A 150 -16.26 -7.72 -1.80
CA ARG A 150 -17.04 -7.13 -2.91
C ARG A 150 -17.01 -7.97 -4.19
N ALA A 151 -16.03 -8.86 -4.33
CA ALA A 151 -15.87 -9.74 -5.49
C ALA A 151 -16.40 -11.18 -5.29
N ALA A 152 -17.26 -11.41 -4.28
CA ALA A 152 -17.70 -12.73 -3.85
C ALA A 152 -18.61 -13.51 -4.83
N ASP A 153 -18.79 -13.03 -6.06
CA ASP A 153 -19.46 -13.79 -7.14
C ASP A 153 -18.53 -14.77 -7.88
N SER A 154 -17.24 -14.84 -7.52
CA SER A 154 -16.33 -15.88 -8.05
C SER A 154 -15.73 -16.73 -6.94
N ILE A 155 -15.94 -18.04 -7.05
CA ILE A 155 -15.48 -19.11 -6.14
C ILE A 155 -13.96 -19.05 -6.00
N SER A 156 -13.45 -18.30 -5.01
CA SER A 156 -12.03 -18.33 -4.67
C SER A 156 -11.77 -17.60 -3.36
N ARG A 157 -11.56 -18.40 -2.32
CA ARG A 157 -11.33 -17.98 -0.95
C ARG A 157 -9.92 -17.37 -0.81
N GLY A 158 -9.84 -16.09 -0.44
CA GLY A 158 -8.63 -15.43 0.11
C GLY A 158 -7.50 -15.21 -0.89
N TRP A 159 -7.49 -14.05 -1.58
CA TRP A 159 -6.52 -13.78 -2.65
C TRP A 159 -5.30 -12.97 -2.25
N ILE A 160 -5.44 -11.93 -1.42
CA ILE A 160 -4.30 -11.09 -1.04
C ILE A 160 -3.60 -11.66 0.18
N LEU A 161 -2.38 -12.12 -0.05
CA LEU A 161 -1.42 -12.46 0.99
C LEU A 161 -0.58 -11.24 1.33
N ILE A 162 -0.41 -10.96 2.62
CA ILE A 162 0.44 -9.86 3.08
C ILE A 162 1.81 -10.43 3.43
N LEU A 163 2.83 -9.95 2.74
CA LEU A 163 4.21 -10.19 3.13
C LEU A 163 4.61 -9.08 4.12
N SER A 164 4.77 -9.45 5.40
CA SER A 164 5.27 -8.52 6.40
C SER A 164 6.78 -8.34 6.22
N MET A 165 7.21 -7.13 5.90
CA MET A 165 8.62 -6.81 5.72
C MET A 165 9.17 -6.05 6.92
N ASN A 166 10.26 -6.54 7.52
CA ASN A 166 11.04 -5.76 8.47
C ASN A 166 12.08 -4.94 7.70
N TRP A 167 11.80 -3.65 7.51
CA TRP A 167 12.69 -2.73 6.79
C TRP A 167 14.11 -2.65 7.34
N ALA A 168 14.27 -2.79 8.65
CA ALA A 168 15.59 -2.83 9.26
C ALA A 168 16.40 -4.07 8.82
N ALA A 169 15.74 -5.18 8.51
CA ALA A 169 16.39 -6.37 7.95
C ALA A 169 16.69 -6.19 6.46
N VAL A 170 15.78 -5.56 5.70
CA VAL A 170 15.97 -5.26 4.27
C VAL A 170 17.16 -4.34 4.05
N MET A 171 17.25 -3.23 4.82
CA MET A 171 18.38 -2.30 4.71
C MET A 171 19.71 -2.92 5.16
N LYS A 172 19.71 -3.77 6.20
CA LYS A 172 20.93 -4.49 6.62
C LYS A 172 21.45 -5.44 5.56
N CYS A 173 20.58 -6.09 4.79
CA CYS A 173 20.95 -7.03 3.74
C CYS A 173 21.51 -6.38 2.47
N GLN A 174 21.37 -5.07 2.27
CA GLN A 174 21.97 -4.38 1.12
C GLN A 174 23.45 -3.99 1.33
N ASN A 175 23.90 -3.92 2.59
CA ASN A 175 25.29 -3.60 2.94
C ASN A 175 26.16 -4.85 3.14
N SER A 176 25.70 -6.03 2.69
CA SER A 176 26.33 -7.34 2.89
C SER A 176 26.40 -8.15 1.62
#